data_AF-A0A965ENY2-F1
#
_entry.id   AF-A0A965ENY2-F1
#
_cell.length_a   1.000
_cell.length_b   1.000
_cell.length_c   1.000
_cell.angle_alpha   90.00
_cell.angle_beta   90.00
_cell.angle_gamma   90.00
#
_symmetry.space_group_name_H-M   'P 1'
#
loop_
_entity.id
_entity.type
_entity.pdbx_description
1 polymer ?
#
loop_
_entity_poly.entity_id
_entity_poly.type
_entity_poly.pdbx_seq_one_letter_code
_entity_poly.pdbx_strand_id
1 'polypeptide(L)'
;VRLSDEELKRKAAEAAIAGGSIEEQKRTIQLAARLKYPSLAPYIEGGLKASDIASQFVKRKTDVLELAEGAVDIFDTDVQAAMSGDKLMSDYDYELRLRSNPAWRKTRAANEGAAGFLDSILKMWGKVG
;
A
#
# COMPACT_ATOMS: atom_id res chain seq x y z
N VAL A 1 -23.77 -27.24 41.06
CA VAL A 1 -24.05 -28.18 39.95
C VAL A 1 -22.77 -28.27 39.14
N ARG A 2 -22.12 -29.44 39.10
CA ARG A 2 -20.86 -29.64 38.36
C ARG A 2 -21.22 -29.67 36.88
N LEU A 3 -21.00 -28.55 36.19
CA LEU A 3 -21.12 -28.48 34.73
C LEU A 3 -20.18 -29.53 34.14
N SER A 4 -20.75 -30.42 33.33
CA SER A 4 -20.01 -31.53 32.74
C SER A 4 -19.00 -31.00 31.72
N ASP A 5 -17.82 -31.63 31.65
CA ASP A 5 -16.76 -31.24 30.71
C ASP A 5 -17.22 -31.23 29.23
N GLU A 6 -18.30 -31.96 28.93
CA GLU A 6 -19.02 -31.95 27.64
C GLU A 6 -19.69 -30.61 27.34
N GLU A 7 -20.41 -30.03 28.31
CA GLU A 7 -21.03 -28.71 28.16
C GLU A 7 -19.97 -27.61 28.04
N LEU A 8 -18.85 -27.74 28.76
CA LEU A 8 -17.74 -26.80 28.69
C LEU A 8 -17.04 -26.83 27.33
N LYS A 9 -16.81 -28.04 26.77
CA LYS A 9 -16.27 -28.21 25.41
C LYS A 9 -17.23 -27.71 24.35
N ARG A 10 -18.54 -27.94 24.50
CA ARG A 10 -19.55 -27.44 23.57
C ARG A 10 -19.68 -25.92 23.61
N LYS A 11 -19.62 -25.31 24.80
CA LYS A 11 -19.55 -23.85 24.94
C LYS A 11 -18.23 -23.26 24.42
N ALA A 12 -17.11 -23.97 24.55
CA ALA A 12 -15.83 -23.55 23.98
C ALA A 12 -15.81 -23.66 22.44
N ALA A 13 -16.46 -24.69 21.87
CA ALA A 13 -16.68 -24.80 20.43
C ALA A 13 -17.65 -23.73 19.91
N GLU A 14 -18.71 -23.40 20.64
CA GLU A 14 -19.59 -22.25 20.34
C GLU A 14 -18.89 -20.89 20.53
N ALA A 15 -17.96 -20.77 21.48
CA ALA A 15 -17.19 -19.54 21.69
C ALA A 15 -16.06 -19.36 20.66
N ALA A 16 -15.49 -20.45 20.12
CA ALA A 16 -14.63 -20.40 18.94
C ALA A 16 -15.39 -19.96 17.67
N ILE A 17 -16.72 -19.96 17.71
CA ILE A 17 -17.63 -19.46 16.66
C ILE A 17 -18.03 -17.99 16.92
N ALA A 18 -17.69 -17.39 18.07
CA ALA A 18 -18.05 -16.00 18.41
C ALA A 18 -17.29 -14.90 17.62
N GLY A 19 -16.40 -15.31 16.70
CA GLY A 19 -16.04 -14.54 15.52
C GLY A 19 -15.97 -15.54 14.39
N GLY A 20 -16.61 -15.27 13.25
CA GLY A 20 -16.70 -16.21 12.12
C GLY A 20 -15.37 -16.89 11.81
N SER A 21 -15.43 -18.05 11.16
CA SER A 21 -14.25 -18.83 10.77
C SER A 21 -13.13 -17.92 10.25
N ILE A 22 -11.86 -18.26 10.52
CA ILE A 22 -10.70 -17.48 10.04
C ILE A 22 -10.83 -17.13 8.55
N GLU A 23 -11.45 -18.01 7.78
CA GLU A 23 -11.72 -17.84 6.36
C GLU A 23 -12.80 -16.78 6.05
N GLU A 24 -13.87 -16.71 6.85
CA GLU A 24 -14.85 -15.61 6.77
C GLU A 24 -14.20 -14.27 7.12
N GLN A 25 -13.37 -14.22 8.16
CA GLN A 25 -12.67 -12.98 8.54
C GLN A 25 -11.73 -12.50 7.43
N LYS A 26 -10.97 -13.40 6.81
CA LYS A 26 -10.13 -13.08 5.64
C LYS A 26 -10.96 -12.53 4.49
N ARG A 27 -12.09 -13.16 4.16
CA ARG A 27 -12.99 -12.69 3.10
C ARG A 27 -13.52 -11.29 3.41
N THR A 28 -13.96 -11.03 4.64
CA THR A 28 -14.42 -9.69 5.06
C THR A 28 -13.32 -8.65 4.92
N ILE A 29 -12.09 -8.95 5.34
CA ILE A 29 -10.93 -8.06 5.22
C ILE A 29 -10.60 -7.79 3.75
N GLN A 30 -10.61 -8.82 2.90
CA GLN A 30 -10.38 -8.67 1.46
C GLN A 30 -11.45 -7.80 0.80
N LEU A 31 -12.73 -8.00 1.14
CA LEU A 31 -13.83 -7.17 0.64
C LEU A 31 -13.67 -5.71 1.06
N ALA A 32 -13.36 -5.45 2.33
CA ALA A 32 -13.11 -4.10 2.82
C ALA A 32 -11.91 -3.44 2.11
N ALA A 33 -10.82 -4.19 1.90
CA ALA A 33 -9.64 -3.70 1.20
C ALA A 33 -9.95 -3.36 -0.27
N ARG A 34 -10.76 -4.18 -0.96
CA ARG A 34 -11.21 -3.92 -2.34
C ARG A 34 -12.12 -2.70 -2.45
N LEU A 35 -12.99 -2.50 -1.47
CA LEU A 35 -13.84 -1.30 -1.42
C LEU A 35 -13.01 -0.04 -1.21
N LYS A 36 -11.98 -0.11 -0.36
CA LYS A 36 -11.09 1.01 -0.08
C LYS A 36 -10.12 1.31 -1.22
N TYR A 37 -9.62 0.26 -1.89
CA TYR A 37 -8.65 0.35 -2.98
C TYR A 37 -9.17 -0.42 -4.21
N PRO A 38 -10.09 0.17 -4.99
CA PRO A 38 -10.68 -0.50 -6.15
C PRO A 38 -9.64 -0.93 -7.19
N SER A 39 -8.60 -0.13 -7.40
CA SER A 39 -7.50 -0.44 -8.31
C SER A 39 -6.66 -1.64 -7.90
N LEU A 40 -6.71 -2.02 -6.62
CA LEU A 40 -6.00 -3.18 -6.08
C LEU A 40 -6.82 -4.47 -6.13
N ALA A 41 -8.11 -4.39 -6.50
CA ALA A 41 -9.01 -5.54 -6.53
C ALA A 41 -8.43 -6.79 -7.24
N PRO A 42 -7.85 -6.71 -8.46
CA PRO A 42 -7.31 -7.91 -9.11
C PRO A 42 -6.11 -8.51 -8.35
N TYR A 43 -5.31 -7.70 -7.67
CA TYR A 43 -4.16 -8.17 -6.88
C TYR A 43 -4.62 -8.82 -5.58
N ILE A 44 -5.65 -8.25 -4.94
CA ILE A 44 -6.25 -8.79 -3.71
C ILE A 44 -6.94 -10.13 -4.01
N GLU A 45 -7.62 -10.25 -5.15
CA GLU A 45 -8.18 -11.52 -5.63
C GLU A 45 -7.10 -12.56 -5.91
N GLY A 46 -5.94 -12.13 -6.41
CA GLY A 46 -4.74 -12.96 -6.56
C GLY A 46 -4.05 -13.36 -5.25
N GLY A 47 -4.55 -12.91 -4.10
CA GLY A 47 -4.04 -13.26 -2.77
C GLY A 47 -3.02 -12.29 -2.17
N LEU A 48 -2.70 -11.19 -2.85
CA LEU A 48 -1.83 -10.15 -2.30
C LEU A 48 -2.56 -9.29 -1.27
N LYS A 49 -1.84 -8.85 -0.23
CA LYS A 49 -2.40 -7.88 0.71
C LYS A 49 -2.11 -6.46 0.23
N ALA A 50 -3.03 -5.55 0.51
CA ALA A 50 -2.81 -4.12 0.25
C ALA A 50 -1.56 -3.59 0.96
N SER A 51 -1.21 -4.12 2.14
CA SER A 51 0.04 -3.80 2.86
C SER A 51 1.30 -4.17 2.09
N ASP A 52 1.29 -5.29 1.38
CA ASP A 52 2.45 -5.78 0.64
C ASP A 52 2.70 -4.88 -0.57
N ILE A 53 1.61 -4.45 -1.23
CA ILE A 53 1.66 -3.48 -2.32
C ILE A 53 2.11 -2.11 -1.82
N ALA A 54 1.58 -1.65 -0.68
CA ALA A 54 1.99 -0.39 -0.06
C ALA A 54 3.49 -0.38 0.28
N SER A 55 4.03 -1.50 0.75
CA SER A 55 5.44 -1.60 1.17
C SER A 55 6.42 -1.29 0.04
N GLN A 56 6.06 -1.61 -1.21
CA GLN A 56 6.86 -1.30 -2.39
C GLN A 56 6.99 0.22 -2.59
N PHE A 57 5.87 0.94 -2.48
CA PHE A 57 5.84 2.40 -2.61
C PHE A 57 6.52 3.09 -1.43
N VAL A 58 6.32 2.59 -0.20
CA VAL A 58 7.03 3.06 0.99
C VAL A 58 8.54 3.00 0.78
N LYS A 59 9.04 1.84 0.34
CA LYS A 59 10.46 1.65 0.05
C LYS A 59 10.94 2.61 -1.03
N ARG A 60 10.22 2.70 -2.15
CA ARG A 60 10.57 3.61 -3.25
C ARG A 60 10.64 5.07 -2.80
N LYS A 61 9.67 5.53 -2.00
CA LYS A 61 9.67 6.89 -1.46
C LYS A 61 10.85 7.14 -0.53
N THR A 62 11.14 6.18 0.34
CA THR A 62 12.30 6.24 1.23
C THR A 62 13.59 6.35 0.44
N ASP A 63 13.75 5.54 -0.60
CA ASP A 63 14.95 5.52 -1.45
C ASP A 63 15.09 6.83 -2.26
N VAL A 64 14.03 7.26 -2.94
CA VAL A 64 14.05 8.44 -3.84
C VAL A 64 14.24 9.74 -3.06
N LEU A 65 13.62 9.84 -1.88
CA LEU A 65 13.73 11.03 -1.04
C LEU A 65 14.84 10.93 0.02
N GLU A 66 15.64 9.86 -0.02
CA GLU A 66 16.74 9.58 0.92
C GLU A 66 16.33 9.74 2.39
N LEU A 67 15.12 9.27 2.72
CA LEU A 67 14.55 9.39 4.05
C LEU A 67 15.12 8.32 4.98
N ALA A 68 15.06 8.58 6.29
CA ALA A 68 15.41 7.58 7.28
C ALA A 68 14.44 6.40 7.25
N GLU A 69 14.92 5.22 7.67
CA GLU A 69 14.06 4.03 7.81
C GLU A 69 12.91 4.32 8.80
N GLY A 70 11.69 3.94 8.42
CA GLY A 70 10.49 4.19 9.21
C GLY A 70 9.94 5.62 9.12
N ALA A 71 10.55 6.53 8.35
CA ALA A 71 10.03 7.87 8.12
C ALA A 71 8.77 7.90 7.22
N VAL A 72 8.53 6.82 6.47
CA VAL A 72 7.38 6.65 5.59
C VAL A 72 6.62 5.41 6.05
N ASP A 73 5.31 5.54 6.20
CA ASP A 73 4.43 4.43 6.52
C ASP A 73 3.44 4.15 5.37
N ILE A 74 2.67 3.08 5.51
CA ILE A 74 1.69 2.69 4.48
C ILE A 74 0.56 3.71 4.32
N PHE A 75 0.31 4.59 5.30
CA PHE A 75 -0.74 5.60 5.29
C PHE A 75 -0.25 6.96 4.78
N ASP A 76 1.03 7.08 4.44
CA ASP A 76 1.61 8.26 3.81
C ASP A 76 0.79 8.70 2.59
N THR A 77 0.61 10.02 2.45
CA THR A 77 -0.27 10.59 1.43
C THR A 77 0.13 10.22 0.00
N ASP A 78 1.42 10.15 -0.31
CA ASP A 78 1.87 9.76 -1.65
C ASP A 78 1.68 8.26 -1.88
N VAL A 79 1.95 7.43 -0.87
CA VAL A 79 1.72 5.98 -0.93
C VAL A 79 0.23 5.68 -1.14
N GLN A 80 -0.63 6.34 -0.38
CA GLN A 80 -2.08 6.22 -0.52
C GLN A 80 -2.55 6.68 -1.91
N ALA A 81 -2.03 7.81 -2.41
CA ALA A 81 -2.37 8.31 -3.73
C ALA A 81 -1.97 7.35 -4.86
N ALA A 82 -0.85 6.63 -4.73
CA ALA A 82 -0.43 5.60 -5.69
C ALA A 82 -1.39 4.40 -5.73
N MET A 83 -2.04 4.09 -4.60
CA MET A 83 -2.91 2.94 -4.43
C MET A 83 -4.40 3.26 -4.62
N SER A 84 -4.83 4.51 -4.48
CA SER A 84 -6.26 4.87 -4.44
C SER A 84 -6.82 5.41 -5.76
N GLY A 85 -5.98 5.62 -6.77
CA GLY A 85 -6.45 6.08 -8.09
C GLY A 85 -7.30 5.03 -8.83
N ASP A 86 -7.80 5.39 -10.01
CA ASP A 86 -8.56 4.46 -10.88
C ASP A 86 -7.75 3.23 -11.27
N LYS A 87 -6.43 3.39 -11.36
CA LYS A 87 -5.46 2.33 -11.61
C LYS A 87 -4.32 2.44 -10.60
N LEU A 88 -3.71 1.31 -10.30
CA LEU A 88 -2.49 1.26 -9.53
C LEU A 88 -1.41 2.04 -10.29
N MET A 89 -0.80 3.02 -9.61
CA MET A 89 0.24 3.84 -10.21
C MET A 89 1.44 2.97 -10.57
N SER A 90 2.04 3.21 -11.74
CA SER A 90 3.29 2.54 -12.11
C SER A 90 4.44 3.06 -11.25
N ASP A 91 5.46 2.22 -11.04
CA ASP A 91 6.69 2.62 -10.34
C ASP A 91 7.32 3.88 -10.94
N TYR A 92 7.31 3.99 -12.28
CA TYR A 92 7.86 5.12 -13.00
C TYR A 92 7.08 6.42 -12.73
N ASP A 93 5.76 6.39 -12.83
CA ASP A 93 4.93 7.57 -12.57
C ASP A 93 5.01 8.00 -11.11
N TYR A 94 5.09 7.03 -10.20
CA TYR A 94 5.27 7.29 -8.78
C TYR A 94 6.61 7.96 -8.50
N GLU A 95 7.70 7.46 -9.07
CA GLU A 95 9.01 8.05 -8.93
C GLU A 95 9.07 9.48 -9.51
N LEU A 96 8.44 9.72 -10.67
CA LEU A 96 8.33 11.05 -11.25
C LEU A 96 7.58 12.02 -10.32
N ARG A 97 6.48 11.57 -9.71
CA ARG A 97 5.73 12.33 -8.72
C ARG A 97 6.59 12.65 -7.50
N LEU A 98 7.36 11.69 -6.99
CA LEU A 98 8.25 11.91 -5.85
C LEU A 98 9.35 12.92 -6.19
N ARG A 99 9.93 12.83 -7.40
CA ARG A 99 10.97 13.76 -7.85
C ARG A 99 10.44 15.18 -8.12
N SER A 100 9.14 15.36 -8.35
CA SER A 100 8.53 16.69 -8.44
C SER A 100 8.30 17.34 -7.07
N ASN A 101 8.41 16.58 -5.98
CA ASN A 101 8.31 17.12 -4.62
C ASN A 101 9.50 18.05 -4.30
N PRO A 102 9.28 19.25 -3.74
CA PRO A 102 10.37 20.14 -3.32
C PRO A 102 11.41 19.49 -2.38
N ALA A 103 11.01 18.50 -1.59
CA ALA A 103 11.91 17.74 -0.73
C ALA A 103 12.97 16.97 -1.54
N TRP A 104 12.64 16.49 -2.74
CA TRP A 104 13.58 15.76 -3.59
C TRP A 104 14.80 16.59 -3.95
N ARG A 105 14.64 17.90 -4.16
CA ARG A 105 15.74 18.82 -4.49
C ARG A 105 16.82 18.90 -3.41
N LYS A 106 16.51 18.46 -2.18
CA LYS A 106 17.44 18.42 -1.05
C LYS A 106 18.21 17.11 -0.95
N THR A 107 17.85 16.10 -1.74
CA THR A 107 18.51 14.79 -1.76
C THR A 107 19.86 14.87 -2.45
N ARG A 108 20.75 13.93 -2.12
CA ARG A 108 22.04 13.79 -2.81
C ARG A 108 21.82 13.42 -4.27
N ALA A 109 20.89 12.50 -4.55
CA ALA A 109 20.53 12.11 -5.92
C ALA A 109 20.12 13.30 -6.81
N ALA A 110 19.38 14.28 -6.28
CA ALA A 110 19.04 15.49 -7.03
C ALA A 110 20.25 16.41 -7.28
N ASN A 111 21.18 16.49 -6.31
CA ASN A 111 22.40 17.29 -6.44
C ASN A 111 23.44 16.66 -7.38
N GLU A 112 23.47 15.33 -7.46
CA GLU A 112 24.45 14.57 -8.26
C GLU A 112 23.96 14.27 -9.68
N GLY A 113 22.65 14.35 -9.97
CA GLY A 113 22.10 13.88 -11.24
C GLY A 113 20.74 14.44 -11.62
N ALA A 114 20.65 15.76 -11.86
CA ALA A 114 19.42 16.39 -12.36
C ALA A 114 19.30 16.42 -13.91
N ALA A 115 20.40 16.25 -14.64
CA ALA A 115 20.44 16.51 -16.09
C ALA A 115 19.48 15.61 -16.90
N GLY A 116 19.40 14.31 -16.57
CA GLY A 116 18.48 13.39 -17.27
C GLY A 116 17.02 13.53 -16.85
N PHE A 117 16.75 14.05 -15.65
CA PHE A 117 15.39 14.20 -15.13
C PHE A 117 14.65 15.39 -15.75
N LEU A 118 15.34 16.53 -15.94
CA LEU A 118 14.77 17.70 -16.60
C LEU A 118 14.23 17.35 -17.99
N ASP A 119 15.00 16.54 -18.72
CA ASP A 119 14.65 16.02 -20.05
C ASP A 119 13.40 15.14 -20.04
N SER A 120 13.23 14.29 -19.01
CA SER A 120 12.05 13.44 -18.82
C SER A 120 10.80 14.24 -18.46
N ILE A 121 10.93 15.28 -17.62
CA ILE A 121 9.82 16.20 -17.33
C ILE A 121 9.41 16.90 -18.62
N LEU A 122 10.34 17.53 -19.35
CA LEU A 122 10.03 18.29 -20.57
C LEU A 122 9.31 17.43 -21.62
N LYS A 123 9.77 16.18 -21.82
CA LYS A 123 9.12 15.23 -22.75
C LYS A 123 7.72 14.81 -22.30
N MET A 124 7.48 14.72 -21.00
CA MET A 124 6.17 14.32 -20.47
C MET A 124 5.15 15.44 -20.60
N TRP A 125 5.52 16.68 -20.23
CA TRP A 125 4.66 17.85 -20.40
C TRP A 125 4.41 18.18 -21.88
N GLY A 126 5.36 17.90 -22.77
CA GLY A 126 5.16 17.98 -24.22
C GLY A 126 4.29 16.87 -24.83
N LYS A 127 4.00 15.78 -24.09
CA LYS A 127 3.11 14.70 -24.53
C LYS A 127 1.70 14.79 -23.94
N VAL A 128 1.52 15.60 -22.89
CA VAL A 128 0.24 15.80 -22.19
C VAL A 128 -0.46 17.10 -22.64
N GLY A 129 0.16 17.86 -23.55
CA GLY A 129 -0.40 19.05 -24.19
C GLY A 129 -1.16 18.76 -25.48
#